data_AF-A0A7J5YFF1-F1
#
_entry.id   AF-A0A7J5YFF1-F1
#
_cell.length_a   1.000
_cell.length_b   1.000
_cell.length_c   1.000
_cell.angle_alpha   90.00
_cell.angle_beta   90.00
_cell.angle_gamma   90.00
#
_symmetry.space_group_name_H-M   'P 1'
#
loop_
_entity.id
_entity.type
_entity.pdbx_description
1 polymer ?
#
loop_
_entity_poly.entity_id
_entity_poly.type
_entity_poly.pdbx_seq_one_letter_code
_entity_poly.pdbx_strand_id
1 'polypeptide(L)' 'MFAIKSAECEQRLQVCLFCDLELPVKDLQDHSEVCGSRTELCRDCGRYVTLKLLNEHTSTCPGLRADQSLLRTPED' A
#
# COMPACT_ATOMS: atom_id res chain seq x y z
N MET A 1 -16.27 35.12 -18.53
CA MET A 1 -15.11 34.97 -17.65
C MET A 1 -15.23 33.61 -16.99
N PHE A 2 -14.74 32.55 -17.65
CA PHE A 2 -14.78 31.20 -17.10
C PHE A 2 -13.57 31.07 -16.18
N ALA A 3 -13.77 31.36 -14.89
CA ALA A 3 -12.83 30.91 -13.89
C ALA A 3 -12.91 29.39 -13.88
N ILE A 4 -12.01 28.74 -14.63
CA ILE A 4 -11.69 27.32 -14.43
C ILE A 4 -11.01 27.29 -13.07
N LYS A 5 -11.86 27.30 -12.05
CA LYS A 5 -11.51 27.22 -10.65
C LYS A 5 -10.77 25.90 -10.52
N SER A 6 -9.51 26.00 -10.15
CA SER A 6 -8.61 24.94 -9.68
C SER A 6 -9.20 24.02 -8.59
N ALA A 7 -10.47 24.23 -8.21
CA ALA A 7 -11.25 23.46 -7.26
C ALA A 7 -11.71 22.08 -7.80
N GLU A 8 -11.80 21.89 -9.12
CA GLU A 8 -12.19 20.57 -9.66
C GLU A 8 -11.07 19.54 -9.47
N CYS A 9 -9.81 19.96 -9.46
CA CYS A 9 -8.66 19.07 -9.24
C CYS A 9 -8.54 18.54 -7.81
N GLU A 10 -8.91 19.33 -6.80
CA GLU A 10 -8.82 18.95 -5.37
C GLU A 10 -9.95 18.01 -4.93
N GLN A 11 -11.09 18.00 -5.65
CA GLN A 11 -12.16 17.02 -5.44
C GLN A 11 -11.95 15.72 -6.21
N ARG A 12 -10.96 15.65 -7.11
CA ARG A 12 -10.68 14.43 -7.86
C ARG A 12 -10.32 13.31 -6.89
N LEU A 13 -11.06 12.21 -6.97
CA LEU A 13 -10.77 11.02 -6.19
C LEU A 13 -9.52 10.33 -6.77
N GLN A 14 -8.62 9.93 -5.90
CA GLN A 14 -7.42 9.15 -6.18
C GLN A 14 -7.40 7.94 -5.25
N VAL A 15 -6.80 6.86 -5.73
CA VAL A 15 -6.63 5.64 -4.96
C VAL A 15 -5.36 5.74 -4.13
N CYS A 16 -5.43 5.44 -2.83
CA CYS A 16 -4.26 5.36 -1.98
C CYS A 16 -3.37 4.16 -2.39
N LEU A 17 -2.09 4.42 -2.65
CA LEU A 17 -1.11 3.38 -3.03
C LEU A 17 -0.80 2.37 -1.93
N PHE A 18 -1.26 2.62 -0.70
CA PHE A 18 -0.99 1.77 0.46
C PHE A 18 -2.18 0.89 0.85
N CYS A 19 -3.41 1.36 0.70
CA CYS A 19 -4.61 0.67 1.17
C CYS A 19 -5.74 0.59 0.13
N ASP A 20 -5.47 0.97 -1.11
CA ASP A 20 -6.42 1.02 -2.23
C ASP A 20 -7.70 1.84 -1.97
N LEU A 21 -7.67 2.72 -0.97
CA LEU A 21 -8.82 3.53 -0.59
C LEU A 21 -8.96 4.76 -1.50
N GLU A 22 -10.14 4.92 -2.10
CA GLU A 22 -10.48 6.08 -2.93
C GLU A 22 -10.83 7.30 -2.08
N LEU A 23 -10.02 8.35 -2.18
CA LEU A 23 -10.15 9.59 -1.41
C LEU A 23 -9.88 10.80 -2.32
N PRO A 24 -10.51 11.96 -2.05
CA PRO A 24 -10.23 13.17 -2.80
C PRO A 24 -8.78 13.61 -2.57
N VAL A 25 -8.11 14.13 -3.60
CA VAL A 25 -6.68 14.53 -3.59
C VAL A 25 -6.34 15.38 -2.36
N LYS A 26 -7.24 16.28 -1.95
CA LYS A 26 -7.06 17.14 -0.76
C LYS A 26 -6.85 16.35 0.54
N ASP A 27 -7.53 15.21 0.69
CA ASP A 27 -7.47 14.33 1.86
C ASP A 27 -6.44 13.20 1.64
N LEU A 28 -6.22 12.80 0.39
CA LEU A 28 -5.24 11.77 0.02
C LEU A 28 -3.83 12.12 0.50
N GLN A 29 -3.44 13.40 0.48
CA GLN A 29 -2.12 13.83 0.93
C GLN A 29 -1.90 13.48 2.41
N ASP A 30 -2.78 13.97 3.30
CA ASP A 30 -2.74 13.69 4.74
C ASP A 30 -2.89 12.19 5.03
N HIS A 31 -3.87 11.56 4.35
CA HIS A 31 -4.08 10.12 4.43
C HIS A 31 -2.83 9.34 4.04
N SER A 32 -2.11 9.72 2.97
CA SER A 32 -0.93 9.00 2.50
C SER A 32 0.22 9.03 3.52
N GLU A 33 0.38 10.14 4.24
CA GLU A 33 1.41 10.28 5.28
C GLU A 33 1.09 9.39 6.49
N VAL A 34 -0.17 9.41 6.93
CA VAL A 34 -0.65 8.58 8.04
C VAL A 34 -0.67 7.11 7.63
N CYS A 35 -1.26 6.79 6.48
CA CYS A 35 -1.41 5.44 5.95
C CYS A 35 -0.05 4.80 5.66
N GLY A 36 0.88 5.52 5.03
CA GLY A 36 2.25 5.02 4.84
C GLY A 36 3.00 4.76 6.15
N SER A 37 2.65 5.50 7.22
CA SER A 37 3.20 5.30 8.56
C SER A 37 2.49 4.21 9.37
N ARG A 38 1.28 3.79 8.96
CA ARG A 38 0.57 2.68 9.61
C ARG A 38 1.37 1.40 9.40
N THR A 39 1.47 0.63 10.48
CA THR A 39 2.03 -0.71 10.44
C THR A 39 0.93 -1.73 10.17
N GLU A 40 1.19 -2.64 9.25
CA GLU A 40 0.41 -3.85 9.06
C GLU A 40 1.21 -5.07 9.52
N LEU A 41 0.46 -6.05 10.02
CA LEU A 41 1.03 -7.33 10.41
C LEU A 41 1.27 -8.15 9.14
N CYS A 42 2.53 -8.37 8.78
CA CYS A 42 2.87 -9.28 7.71
C CYS A 42 2.39 -10.69 8.09
N ARG A 43 1.53 -11.28 7.25
CA ARG A 43 0.96 -12.61 7.48
C ARG A 43 2.01 -13.72 7.34
N ASP A 44 3.06 -13.47 6.57
CA ASP A 44 4.12 -14.43 6.29
C ASP A 44 5.13 -14.55 7.44
N CYS A 45 5.55 -13.41 8.01
CA CYS A 45 6.57 -13.40 9.06
C CYS A 45 6.04 -13.02 10.45
N GLY A 46 4.78 -12.59 10.56
CA GLY A 46 4.16 -12.16 11.82
C GLY A 46 4.75 -10.88 12.41
N ARG A 47 5.52 -10.08 11.63
CA ARG A 47 6.08 -8.81 12.08
C ARG A 47 5.21 -7.63 11.66
N TYR A 48 5.18 -6.61 12.50
CA TYR A 48 4.59 -5.32 12.16
C TYR A 48 5.55 -4.54 11.28
N VAL A 49 5.10 -4.17 10.09
CA VAL A 49 5.87 -3.46 9.09
C VAL A 49 5.05 -2.28 8.60
N THR A 50 5.66 -1.12 8.44
CA THR A 50 4.93 0.04 7.92
C THR A 50 4.55 -0.18 6.46
N LEU A 51 3.38 0.31 6.06
CA LEU A 51 2.88 0.20 4.70
C LEU A 51 3.88 0.76 3.67
N LYS A 52 4.55 1.88 4.00
CA LYS A 52 5.63 2.43 3.16
C LYS A 52 6.85 1.50 3.01
N LEU A 53 7.11 0.66 4.00
CA LEU A 53 8.19 -0.33 3.98
C LEU A 53 7.68 -1.70 3.51
N LEU A 54 6.38 -1.88 3.27
CA LEU A 54 5.82 -3.16 2.89
C LEU A 54 6.40 -3.65 1.56
N ASN A 55 6.64 -2.75 0.60
CA ASN A 55 7.28 -3.06 -0.68
C ASN A 55 8.73 -3.57 -0.52
N GLU A 56 9.52 -2.92 0.33
CA GLU A 56 10.89 -3.37 0.61
C GLU A 56 10.89 -4.65 1.44
N HIS A 57 9.91 -4.77 2.34
CA HIS A 57 9.71 -5.92 3.18
C HIS A 57 9.28 -7.13 2.38
N THR A 58 8.36 -7.06 1.42
CA THR A 58 7.96 -8.22 0.60
C THR A 58 9.17 -8.85 -0.08
N SER A 59 10.12 -8.04 -0.57
CA SER A 59 11.37 -8.51 -1.18
C SER A 59 12.37 -9.12 -0.17
N THR A 60 12.35 -8.65 1.07
CA THR A 60 13.28 -9.07 2.14
C THR A 60 12.59 -9.92 3.21
N CYS A 61 11.33 -10.33 2.98
CA CYS A 61 10.50 -10.89 4.03
C CYS A 61 11.02 -12.29 4.36
N PRO A 62 11.41 -12.55 5.62
CA PRO A 62 11.90 -13.86 6.01
C PRO A 62 10.79 -14.92 5.97
N GLY A 63 9.52 -14.52 6.00
CA GLY A 63 8.35 -15.41 5.89
C GLY A 63 8.06 -15.86 4.45
N LEU A 64 8.16 -14.96 3.47
CA LEU A 64 7.96 -15.31 2.04
C LEU A 64 9.02 -16.28 1.50
N ARG A 65 10.22 -16.26 2.08
CA ARG A 65 11.29 -17.21 1.72
C ARG A 65 10.92 -18.67 2.04
N ALA A 66 9.96 -18.90 2.94
CA ALA A 66 9.47 -20.24 3.24
C ALA A 66 8.51 -20.77 2.17
N ASP A 67 7.80 -19.89 1.45
CA ASP A 67 6.83 -20.27 0.41
C ASP A 67 7.46 -20.42 -0.98
N GLN A 68 8.64 -19.84 -1.24
CA GLN A 68 9.30 -20.04 -2.53
C GLN A 68 10.04 -21.39 -2.65
N SER A 69 10.01 -22.25 -1.62
CA SER A 69 10.49 -23.64 -1.67
C SER A 69 9.39 -24.67 -1.97
N LEU A 70 8.11 -24.29 -2.03
CA LEU A 70 7.00 -25.23 -2.26
C LEU A 70 6.29 -25.11 -3.62
N LEU A 71 6.85 -24.34 -4.56
CA LEU A 71 6.62 -24.60 -6.00
C LEU A 71 7.39 -25.83 -6.51
N ARG A 72 7.62 -26.82 -5.64
CA ARG A 72 7.80 -28.22 -6.05
C ARG A 72 6.44 -28.86 -5.95
N THR A 73 5.71 -28.85 -7.05
CA THR A 73 4.60 -29.78 -7.27
C THR A 73 5.06 -31.19 -6.90
N PRO A 74 4.35 -31.92 -6.02
CA PRO A 74 4.44 -33.37 -6.02
C PRO A 74 3.67 -33.85 -7.25
N GLU A 75 4.39 -34.13 -8.34
CA GLU A 75 3.90 -35.03 -9.39
C GLU A 75 4.60 -36.39 -9.22
N ASP A 76 4.02 -37.26 -8.38
CA ASP A 76 4.00 -38.73 -8.53
C ASP A 76 2.87 -39.32 -7.64
#